data_AF-A0A925AJ55-F1
#
_entry.id   AF-A0A925AJ55-F1
#
_cell.length_a   1.000
_cell.length_b   1.000
_cell.length_c   1.000
_cell.angle_alpha   90.00
_cell.angle_beta   90.00
_cell.angle_gamma   90.00
#
_symmetry.space_group_name_H-M   'P 1'
#
loop_
_entity.id
_entity.type
_entity.pdbx_description
1 polymer ?
#
loop_
_entity_poly.entity_id
_entity_poly.type
_entity_poly.pdbx_seq_one_letter_code
_entity_poly.pdbx_strand_id
1 'polypeptide(L)'
;LDALAAARFGGLSAVRYVGRKPIAAWRGTRAVETIDLERIDAATTVFEGSAREAALAFPQNANVCAAIALAGIGFDATSVRLVADPLARGNEHEIEAEGGFGTLRFNVVGKPLAENPKTSSLAAYSLLRSLVSPAASIAIG
;
A
#
# COMPACT_ATOMS: atom_id res chain seq x y z
N LEU A 1 -5.09 -2.73 -8.91
CA LEU A 1 -5.10 -1.27 -9.19
C LEU A 1 -6.01 -0.94 -10.36
N ASP A 2 -6.14 -1.84 -11.33
CA ASP A 2 -7.04 -1.72 -12.49
C ASP A 2 -8.48 -1.32 -12.09
N ALA A 3 -9.06 -1.95 -11.06
CA ALA A 3 -10.36 -1.56 -10.50
C ALA A 3 -10.42 -0.13 -9.93
N LEU A 4 -9.35 0.32 -9.26
CA LEU A 4 -9.26 1.69 -8.72
C LEU A 4 -9.12 2.72 -9.85
N ALA A 5 -8.34 2.40 -10.88
CA ALA A 5 -8.18 3.23 -12.06
C ALA A 5 -9.50 3.36 -12.85
N ALA A 6 -10.27 2.27 -12.96
CA ALA A 6 -11.61 2.29 -13.55
C ALA A 6 -12.58 3.13 -12.70
N ALA A 7 -12.56 2.96 -11.37
CA ALA A 7 -13.40 3.71 -10.45
C ALA A 7 -13.23 5.24 -10.56
N ARG A 8 -12.05 5.72 -10.97
CA ARG A 8 -11.78 7.14 -11.23
C ARG A 8 -12.75 7.76 -12.24
N PHE A 9 -13.22 7.02 -13.24
CA PHE A 9 -14.20 7.51 -14.22
C PHE A 9 -15.60 7.68 -13.62
N GLY A 10 -15.91 6.98 -12.54
CA GLY A 10 -17.14 7.13 -11.77
C GLY A 10 -17.10 8.27 -10.75
N GLY A 11 -16.02 9.06 -10.70
CA GLY A 11 -15.82 10.12 -9.72
C GLY A 11 -15.49 9.57 -8.34
N LEU A 12 -14.20 9.44 -8.03
CA LEU A 12 -13.73 9.09 -6.69
C LEU A 12 -14.00 10.25 -5.72
N SER A 13 -14.61 9.95 -4.58
CA SER A 13 -14.81 10.90 -3.47
C SER A 13 -13.82 10.65 -2.32
N ALA A 14 -13.37 9.41 -2.14
CA ALA A 14 -12.38 9.06 -1.13
C ALA A 14 -11.51 7.88 -1.58
N VAL A 15 -10.23 7.92 -1.24
CA VAL A 15 -9.32 6.78 -1.31
C VAL A 15 -8.53 6.73 0.00
N ARG A 16 -8.57 5.59 0.68
CA ARG A 16 -7.85 5.33 1.93
C ARG A 16 -6.93 4.13 1.74
N TYR A 17 -5.69 4.28 2.19
CA TYR A 17 -4.68 3.23 2.18
C TYR A 17 -4.19 2.97 3.60
N VAL A 18 -4.26 1.71 4.03
CA VAL A 18 -3.64 1.26 5.28
C VAL A 18 -2.50 0.30 4.94
N GLY A 19 -1.27 0.71 5.28
CA GLY A 19 -0.08 -0.13 5.20
C GLY A 19 0.25 -0.69 6.58
N ARG A 20 0.07 -1.99 6.79
CA ARG A 20 0.39 -2.64 8.07
C ARG A 20 1.59 -3.55 7.91
N LYS A 21 2.54 -3.48 8.83
CA LYS A 21 3.73 -4.33 8.83
C LYS A 21 4.10 -4.81 10.23
N PRO A 22 4.83 -5.94 10.36
CA PRO A 22 5.41 -6.36 11.63
C PRO A 22 6.32 -5.28 12.22
N ILE A 23 6.41 -5.21 13.55
CA ILE A 23 7.24 -4.23 14.26
C ILE A 23 8.68 -4.17 13.72
N ALA A 24 9.27 -5.34 13.43
CA ALA A 24 10.64 -5.43 12.92
C ALA A 24 10.85 -4.67 11.60
N ALA A 25 9.83 -4.55 10.75
CA ALA A 25 9.92 -3.83 9.47
C ALA A 25 9.98 -2.31 9.61
N TRP A 26 9.64 -1.77 10.79
CA TRP A 26 9.68 -0.34 11.10
C TRP A 26 11.02 0.11 11.70
N ARG A 27 11.89 -0.83 12.11
CA ARG A 27 13.23 -0.51 12.64
C ARG A 27 14.05 0.22 11.58
N GLY A 28 14.68 1.34 11.96
CA GLY A 28 15.47 2.19 11.07
C GLY A 28 14.65 3.03 10.09
N THR A 29 13.33 3.15 10.30
CA THR A 29 12.47 4.11 9.60
C THR A 29 12.15 5.28 10.51
N ARG A 30 11.57 6.35 9.96
CA ARG A 30 11.12 7.54 10.73
C ARG A 30 10.15 7.21 11.86
N ALA A 31 9.52 6.03 11.86
CA ALA A 31 8.65 5.57 12.95
C ALA A 31 9.34 5.55 14.32
N VAL A 32 10.66 5.30 14.37
CA VAL A 32 11.41 5.28 15.64
C VAL A 32 11.61 6.66 16.26
N GLU A 33 11.39 7.74 15.49
CA GLU A 33 11.48 9.11 15.99
C GLU A 33 10.24 9.50 16.80
N THR A 34 9.11 8.83 16.56
CA THR A 34 7.82 9.18 17.14
C THR A 34 7.30 8.13 18.12
N ILE A 35 7.70 6.85 17.97
CA ILE A 35 7.16 5.74 18.77
C ILE A 35 8.28 4.78 19.21
N ASP A 36 8.21 4.35 20.47
CA ASP A 36 9.03 3.26 20.98
C ASP A 36 8.48 1.90 20.50
N LEU A 37 9.11 1.38 19.44
CA LEU A 37 8.70 0.13 18.80
C LEU A 37 8.76 -1.09 19.74
N GLU A 38 9.58 -1.07 20.79
CA GLU A 38 9.75 -2.24 21.68
C GLU A 38 8.63 -2.33 22.74
N ARG A 39 7.83 -1.28 22.87
CA ARG A 39 6.70 -1.20 23.80
C ARG A 39 5.34 -1.37 23.13
N ILE A 40 5.30 -1.62 21.83
CA ILE A 40 4.06 -1.83 21.09
C ILE A 40 3.52 -3.24 21.36
N ASP A 41 2.43 -3.34 22.10
CA ASP A 41 1.70 -4.57 22.41
C ASP A 41 0.41 -4.76 21.59
N ALA A 42 -0.04 -3.71 20.90
CA ALA A 42 -1.20 -3.71 20.01
C ALA A 42 -0.94 -2.90 18.73
N ALA A 43 -1.74 -3.14 17.69
CA ALA A 43 -1.63 -2.42 16.42
C ALA A 43 -1.65 -0.90 16.61
N THR A 44 -0.57 -0.22 16.23
CA THR A 44 -0.32 1.19 16.52
C THR A 44 -0.03 1.95 15.23
N THR A 45 -0.75 3.05 15.00
CA THR A 45 -0.50 3.96 13.88
C THR A 45 0.82 4.70 14.10
N VAL A 46 1.76 4.54 13.18
CA VAL A 46 3.06 5.25 13.21
C VAL A 46 3.08 6.49 12.33
N PHE A 47 2.14 6.58 11.40
CA PHE A 47 1.96 7.75 10.56
C PHE A 47 0.53 7.81 10.03
N GLU A 48 0.00 9.02 9.93
CA GLU A 48 -1.28 9.32 9.28
C GLU A 48 -1.14 10.65 8.52
N GLY A 49 -1.59 10.69 7.27
CA GLY A 49 -1.45 11.86 6.40
C GLY A 49 -1.82 11.56 4.95
N SER A 50 -1.38 12.40 4.03
CA SER A 50 -1.55 12.21 2.59
C SER A 50 -0.58 11.17 2.01
N ALA A 51 -0.88 10.64 0.83
CA ALA A 51 0.04 9.79 0.09
C ALA A 51 1.35 10.51 -0.29
N ARG A 52 1.29 11.84 -0.50
CA ARG A 52 2.49 12.66 -0.70
C ARG A 52 3.41 12.63 0.51
N GLU A 53 2.87 12.96 1.68
CA GLU A 53 3.63 13.00 2.94
C GLU A 53 4.16 11.61 3.29
N ALA A 54 3.34 10.58 3.13
CA ALA A 54 3.75 9.20 3.38
C ALA A 54 4.94 8.79 2.49
N ALA A 55 4.90 9.11 1.19
CA ALA A 55 5.95 8.75 0.25
C ALA A 55 7.27 9.48 0.54
N LEU A 56 7.21 10.73 1.02
CA LEU A 56 8.40 11.50 1.41
C LEU A 56 8.97 11.05 2.76
N ALA A 57 8.11 10.80 3.76
CA ALA A 57 8.53 10.43 5.11
C ALA A 57 8.95 8.96 5.23
N PHE A 58 8.39 8.07 4.40
CA PHE A 58 8.65 6.62 4.45
C PHE A 58 9.01 6.07 3.07
N PRO A 59 10.28 6.23 2.62
CA PRO A 59 10.73 5.79 1.30
C PRO A 59 10.45 4.30 1.00
N GLN A 60 10.49 3.44 2.01
CA GLN A 60 10.19 2.01 1.88
C GLN A 60 8.70 1.71 1.57
N ASN A 61 7.81 2.69 1.72
CA ASN A 61 6.38 2.61 1.39
C ASN A 61 6.01 3.46 0.16
N ALA A 62 6.95 4.26 -0.35
CA ALA A 62 6.69 5.25 -1.39
C ALA A 62 6.06 4.64 -2.64
N ASN A 63 6.50 3.46 -3.07
CA ASN A 63 6.00 2.81 -4.29
C ASN A 63 4.51 2.48 -4.22
N VAL A 64 4.03 1.99 -3.07
CA VAL A 64 2.61 1.63 -2.91
C VAL A 64 1.75 2.89 -2.80
N CYS A 65 2.18 3.87 -2.00
CA CYS A 65 1.51 5.16 -1.88
C CYS A 65 1.39 5.85 -3.25
N ALA A 66 2.49 5.89 -4.01
CA ALA A 66 2.53 6.49 -5.35
C ALA A 66 1.63 5.74 -6.34
N ALA A 67 1.69 4.40 -6.36
CA ALA A 67 0.86 3.62 -7.27
C ALA A 67 -0.65 3.80 -7.01
N ILE A 68 -1.06 3.85 -5.74
CA ILE A 68 -2.45 4.12 -5.34
C ILE A 68 -2.84 5.55 -5.72
N ALA A 69 -2.00 6.53 -5.43
CA ALA A 69 -2.27 7.93 -5.76
C ALA A 69 -2.40 8.15 -7.28
N LEU A 70 -1.53 7.54 -8.08
CA LEU A 70 -1.55 7.64 -9.54
C LEU A 70 -2.76 6.95 -10.17
N ALA A 71 -3.16 5.79 -9.62
CA ALA A 71 -4.35 5.07 -10.08
C ALA A 71 -5.66 5.71 -9.58
N GLY A 72 -5.65 6.32 -8.40
CA GLY A 72 -6.83 6.82 -7.70
C GLY A 72 -7.06 8.32 -7.85
N ILE A 73 -7.30 8.97 -6.71
CA ILE A 73 -7.74 10.37 -6.60
C ILE A 73 -6.57 11.38 -6.49
N GLY A 74 -5.32 10.93 -6.67
CA GLY A 74 -4.13 11.77 -6.57
C GLY A 74 -3.46 11.75 -5.19
N PHE A 75 -2.27 12.34 -5.12
CA PHE A 75 -1.38 12.23 -3.95
C PHE A 75 -1.91 12.93 -2.71
N ASP A 76 -2.49 14.11 -2.87
CA ASP A 76 -2.91 14.95 -1.75
C ASP A 76 -4.28 14.51 -1.19
N ALA A 77 -5.15 13.98 -2.04
CA ALA A 77 -6.49 13.52 -1.67
C ALA A 77 -6.54 12.04 -1.25
N THR A 78 -5.45 11.28 -1.41
CA THR A 78 -5.35 9.90 -0.91
C THR A 78 -4.90 9.92 0.55
N SER A 79 -5.76 9.44 1.46
CA SER A 79 -5.42 9.29 2.87
C SER A 79 -4.60 8.03 3.10
N VAL A 80 -3.54 8.13 3.89
CA VAL A 80 -2.64 7.03 4.21
C VAL A 80 -2.50 6.90 5.72
N ARG A 81 -2.62 5.65 6.19
CA ARG A 81 -2.25 5.24 7.55
C ARG A 81 -1.20 4.15 7.49
N LEU A 82 -0.10 4.31 8.21
CA LEU A 82 0.92 3.29 8.37
C LEU A 82 0.86 2.73 9.79
N VAL A 83 0.84 1.41 9.91
CA VAL A 83 0.57 0.71 11.16
C VAL A 83 1.68 -0.30 11.47
N ALA A 84 2.22 -0.20 12.68
CA ALA A 84 3.07 -1.20 13.30
C ALA A 84 2.21 -2.16 14.12
N ASP A 85 2.25 -3.44 13.78
CA ASP A 85 1.39 -4.45 14.42
C ASP A 85 2.23 -5.67 14.85
N PRO A 86 2.23 -6.04 16.14
CA PRO A 86 2.96 -7.21 16.64
C PRO A 86 2.37 -8.54 16.15
N LEU A 87 1.11 -8.56 15.71
CA LEU A 87 0.41 -9.74 15.19
C LEU A 87 0.41 -9.81 13.66
N ALA A 88 0.96 -8.81 12.97
CA ALA A 88 1.05 -8.83 11.52
C ALA A 88 1.91 -10.00 11.02
N ARG A 89 1.37 -10.79 10.10
CA ARG A 89 2.03 -11.97 9.51
C ARG A 89 2.88 -11.64 8.28
N GLY A 90 2.85 -10.40 7.82
CA GLY A 90 3.53 -9.92 6.62
C GLY A 90 3.20 -8.47 6.33
N ASN A 91 3.60 -7.99 5.16
CA ASN A 91 3.26 -6.65 4.71
C ASN A 91 1.84 -6.66 4.14
N GLU A 92 0.92 -6.04 4.85
CA GLU A 92 -0.49 -5.94 4.49
C GLU A 92 -0.79 -4.57 3.89
N HIS A 93 -1.54 -4.57 2.79
CA HIS A 93 -1.95 -3.39 2.06
C HIS A 93 -3.46 -3.44 1.87
N GLU A 94 -4.17 -2.61 2.63
CA GLU A 94 -5.61 -2.45 2.50
C GLU A 94 -5.92 -1.14 1.78
N ILE A 95 -6.74 -1.21 0.74
CA ILE A 95 -7.21 -0.06 -0.01
C ILE A 95 -8.72 -0.05 0.01
N GLU A 96 -9.28 1.09 0.37
CA GLU A 96 -10.70 1.41 0.28
C GLU A 96 -10.89 2.61 -0.63
N ALA A 97 -11.88 2.54 -1.50
CA ALA A 97 -12.26 3.66 -2.35
C ALA A 97 -13.79 3.78 -2.42
N GLU A 98 -14.25 5.01 -2.49
CA GLU A 98 -15.66 5.38 -2.59
C GLU A 98 -15.84 6.38 -3.73
N GLY A 99 -17.00 6.35 -4.38
CA GLY A 99 -17.33 7.28 -5.45
C GLY A 99 -18.69 6.99 -6.07
N GLY A 100 -18.98 7.63 -7.21
CA GLY A 100 -20.24 7.39 -7.95
C GLY A 100 -20.40 5.96 -8.46
N PHE A 101 -19.31 5.18 -8.50
CA PHE A 101 -19.33 3.75 -8.83
C PHE A 101 -19.75 2.84 -7.66
N GLY A 102 -19.83 3.37 -6.43
CA GLY A 102 -20.05 2.60 -5.20
C GLY A 102 -18.80 2.53 -4.33
N THR A 103 -18.58 1.37 -3.70
CA THR A 103 -17.45 1.12 -2.79
C THR A 103 -16.58 -0.01 -3.31
N LEU A 104 -15.26 0.16 -3.26
CA LEU A 104 -14.24 -0.84 -3.54
C LEU A 104 -13.40 -1.06 -2.30
N ARG A 105 -13.20 -2.32 -1.89
CA ARG A 105 -12.22 -2.69 -0.88
C ARG A 105 -11.40 -3.88 -1.37
N PHE A 106 -10.09 -3.80 -1.26
CA PHE A 106 -9.22 -4.95 -1.47
C PHE A 106 -8.08 -4.96 -0.46
N ASN A 107 -7.68 -6.17 -0.06
CA ASN A 107 -6.60 -6.41 0.87
C ASN A 107 -5.58 -7.36 0.25
N VAL A 108 -4.31 -7.02 0.38
CA VAL A 108 -3.18 -7.83 -0.09
C VAL A 108 -2.21 -8.05 1.05
N VAL A 109 -2.01 -9.32 1.42
CA VAL A 109 -0.96 -9.71 2.36
C VAL A 109 0.22 -10.29 1.58
N GLY A 110 1.27 -9.48 1.43
CA GLY A 110 2.48 -9.87 0.74
C GLY A 110 3.28 -10.88 1.56
N LYS A 111 3.55 -12.05 0.98
CA LYS A 111 4.55 -12.98 1.54
C LYS A 111 5.96 -12.45 1.22
N PRO A 112 6.85 -12.33 2.22
CA PRO A 112 8.23 -11.95 1.98
C PRO A 112 8.94 -13.03 1.15
N LEU A 113 9.85 -12.62 0.27
CA LEU A 113 10.78 -13.54 -0.39
C LEU A 113 11.77 -14.09 0.64
N ALA A 114 12.09 -15.39 0.56
CA ALA A 114 13.04 -16.02 1.48
C ALA A 114 14.43 -15.37 1.43
N GLU A 115 14.85 -14.91 0.24
CA GLU A 115 16.16 -14.29 0.00
C GLU A 115 16.17 -12.77 0.27
N ASN A 116 15.02 -12.10 0.22
CA ASN A 116 14.89 -10.68 0.55
C ASN A 116 13.55 -10.38 1.22
N PRO A 117 13.50 -10.41 2.57
CA PRO A 117 12.27 -10.22 3.33
C PRO A 117 11.62 -8.84 3.15
N LYS A 118 12.35 -7.86 2.61
CA LYS A 118 11.86 -6.49 2.39
C LYS A 118 11.04 -6.38 1.09
N THR A 119 11.11 -7.36 0.20
CA THR A 119 10.44 -7.31 -1.11
C THR A 119 9.39 -8.42 -1.23
N SER A 120 8.19 -8.05 -1.68
CA SER A 120 7.12 -9.02 -1.97
C SER A 120 7.36 -9.69 -3.33
N SER A 121 7.20 -11.01 -3.40
CA SER A 121 7.23 -11.78 -4.66
C SER A 121 6.23 -11.26 -5.69
N LEU A 122 5.09 -10.73 -5.24
CA LEU A 122 4.04 -10.21 -6.10
C LEU A 122 4.51 -9.02 -6.95
N ALA A 123 5.44 -8.19 -6.45
CA ALA A 123 5.99 -7.08 -7.21
C ALA A 123 6.80 -7.59 -8.42
N ALA A 124 7.60 -8.64 -8.24
CA ALA A 124 8.33 -9.27 -9.35
C ALA A 124 7.39 -9.92 -10.37
N TYR A 125 6.34 -10.60 -9.91
CA TYR A 125 5.33 -11.17 -10.81
C TYR A 125 4.54 -10.10 -11.56
N SER A 126 4.28 -8.94 -10.95
CA SER A 126 3.66 -7.81 -11.62
C SER A 126 4.51 -7.31 -12.80
N LEU A 127 5.84 -7.22 -12.62
CA LEU A 127 6.74 -6.85 -13.71
C LEU A 127 6.72 -7.88 -14.85
N LEU A 128 6.78 -9.18 -14.51
CA LEU A 128 6.67 -10.25 -15.51
C LEU A 128 5.35 -10.17 -16.28
N ARG A 129 4.22 -9.95 -15.59
CA ARG A 129 2.91 -9.74 -16.24
C ARG A 129 2.99 -8.56 -17.21
N SER A 130 3.51 -7.40 -16.78
CA SER A 130 3.60 -6.21 -17.64
C SER A 130 4.44 -6.42 -18.90
N LEU A 131 5.43 -7.32 -18.87
CA LEU A 131 6.23 -7.67 -20.05
C LEU A 131 5.52 -8.64 -21.00
N VAL A 132 4.75 -9.59 -20.46
CA VAL A 132 4.11 -10.64 -21.27
C VAL A 132 2.74 -10.22 -21.81
N SER A 133 1.99 -9.41 -21.05
CA SER A 133 0.61 -9.01 -21.40
C SER A 133 0.46 -8.34 -22.78
N PRO A 134 1.36 -7.44 -23.23
CA PRO A 134 1.24 -6.82 -24.56
C PRO A 134 1.30 -7.80 -25.74
N ALA A 135 1.91 -8.97 -25.54
CA ALA A 135 2.05 -10.02 -26.56
C ALA A 135 0.98 -11.11 -26.47
N ALA A 136 0.06 -11.04 -25.49
CA ALA A 136 -0.96 -12.06 -25.29
C ALA A 136 -2.17 -11.85 -26.19
N SER A 137 -2.68 -12.92 -26.81
CA SER A 137 -3.92 -12.87 -27.62
C SER A 137 -5.17 -12.50 -26.81
N ILE A 138 -5.12 -12.70 -25.50
CA ILE A 138 -6.16 -12.33 -24.54
C ILE A 138 -5.47 -11.66 -23.34
N ALA A 139 -5.92 -10.46 -22.98
CA ALA A 139 -5.44 -9.73 -21.81
C ALA A 139 -6.59 -9.52 -20.82
N ILE A 140 -6.31 -9.76 -19.53
CA ILE A 140 -7.21 -9.44 -18.43
C ILE A 140 -6.58 -8.29 -17.66
N GLY A 141 -7.33 -7.20 -17.50
CA GLY A 141 -7.06 -6.03 -16.67
C GLY A 141 -8.17 -5.89 -15.64
#